data_AF-A0A087UKJ4-F1
#
_entry.id   AF-A0A087UKJ4-F1
#
_cell.length_a   1.000
_cell.length_b   1.000
_cell.length_c   1.000
_cell.angle_alpha   90.00
_cell.angle_beta   90.00
_cell.angle_gamma   90.00
#
_symmetry.space_group_name_H-M   'P 1'
#
loop_
_entity.id
_entity.type
_entity.pdbx_description
1 polymer ?
#
loop_
_entity_poly.entity_id
_entity_poly.type
_entity_poly.pdbx_seq_one_letter_code
_entity_poly.pdbx_strand_id
1 'polypeptide(L)'
;MKTFAFAIFAVLVILAQRSSAARRSRESFEFFTRKIVCHFDSLSYYRGNFAPEQIDPFLCTHINYEYAVLNEDAYEIDYLDQSIDIEQNYYDRIISLRHRNPDLRILLSIGGWEDSASGKYSVLAGDKDKRSHFTRTAIAFLKKHRFDGLNVAWLYPNCWQGKCGSNSDDKENYVKLLRELRAAFDKEDLLLTASVSAVVEHIDAGYDVPEVTKLVDYVNVLTYDLHRGEESKTGHHSQFYSSSSNLDVSANFDLAANHWIDLGARRSKLIMGIPSYGRTWTLADKSKNGLDVDARGPGIAGPLTQREGLLGYNEICLDDSWTEFSNSLTGIYATKDDQWVSYDTTRTAILKSRYVRYYGLGGVAYRYFSTDDYEGNCFGHRYPILKSIHYGLGDYDERYRAINEDDVPGLLSTIQLPGLADDNEDLLDTEDDLDELTGLDTALDGFDLDANVDLDTALDGADFEADAALEGATNFDAELAW
;
A
#
# COMPACT_ATOMS: atom_id res chain seq x y z
N MET A 1 28.59 -56.84 12.26
CA MET A 1 27.46 -56.04 12.82
C MET A 1 27.85 -54.61 13.21
N LYS A 2 28.99 -54.37 13.89
CA LYS A 2 29.37 -53.00 14.32
C LYS A 2 29.67 -52.03 13.17
N THR A 3 30.26 -52.50 12.08
CA THR A 3 30.58 -51.69 10.88
C THR A 3 29.35 -51.24 10.08
N PHE A 4 28.29 -52.06 10.08
CA PHE A 4 27.05 -51.76 9.34
C PHE A 4 26.21 -50.69 10.07
N ALA A 5 26.22 -50.70 11.41
CA ALA A 5 25.55 -49.69 12.22
C ALA A 5 26.22 -48.31 12.09
N PHE A 6 27.54 -48.27 11.94
CA PHE A 6 28.29 -47.01 11.76
C PHE A 6 28.00 -46.37 10.39
N ALA A 7 27.87 -47.18 9.33
CA ALA A 7 27.52 -46.71 8.00
C ALA A 7 26.10 -46.12 7.96
N ILE A 8 25.13 -46.74 8.63
CA ILE A 8 23.75 -46.23 8.73
C ILE A 8 23.71 -44.91 9.51
N PHE A 9 24.44 -44.82 10.62
CA PHE A 9 24.51 -43.58 11.41
C PHE A 9 25.15 -42.43 10.62
N ALA A 10 26.24 -42.69 9.89
CA ALA A 10 26.87 -41.69 9.03
C ALA A 10 25.93 -41.21 7.92
N VAL A 11 25.18 -42.10 7.27
CA VAL A 11 24.18 -41.74 6.25
C VAL A 11 23.05 -40.90 6.84
N LEU A 12 22.56 -41.23 8.05
CA LEU A 12 21.52 -40.45 8.72
C LEU A 12 22.01 -39.05 9.14
N VAL A 13 23.25 -38.91 9.58
CA VAL A 13 23.85 -37.60 9.90
C VAL A 13 24.04 -36.77 8.64
N ILE A 14 24.49 -37.36 7.53
CA ILE A 14 24.63 -36.66 6.24
C ILE A 14 23.26 -36.25 5.69
N LEU A 15 22.24 -37.10 5.80
CA LEU A 15 20.86 -36.75 5.40
C LEU A 15 20.27 -35.64 6.30
N ALA A 16 20.54 -35.68 7.61
CA ALA A 16 20.12 -34.63 8.54
C ALA A 16 20.85 -33.30 8.25
N GLN A 17 22.15 -33.33 7.98
CA GLN A 17 22.94 -32.16 7.61
C GLN A 17 22.53 -31.58 6.25
N ARG A 18 22.23 -32.42 5.26
CA ARG A 18 21.66 -31.99 3.96
C ARG A 18 20.27 -31.39 4.14
N SER A 19 19.43 -31.94 5.01
CA SER A 19 18.11 -31.36 5.33
C SER A 19 18.22 -30.03 6.07
N SER A 20 19.22 -29.84 6.95
CA SER A 20 19.46 -28.56 7.63
C SER A 20 20.11 -27.52 6.73
N ALA A 21 20.99 -27.93 5.81
CA ALA A 21 21.59 -27.06 4.82
C ALA A 21 20.56 -26.63 3.76
N ALA A 22 19.69 -27.54 3.31
CA ALA A 22 18.55 -27.21 2.45
C ALA A 22 17.48 -26.37 3.16
N ARG A 23 17.42 -26.39 4.50
CA ARG A 23 16.56 -25.52 5.32
C ARG A 23 17.20 -24.14 5.54
N ARG A 24 18.53 -24.07 5.75
CA ARG A 24 19.30 -22.82 5.81
C ARG A 24 19.41 -22.11 4.46
N SER A 25 19.48 -22.85 3.36
CA SER A 25 19.42 -22.30 1.99
C SER A 25 17.99 -22.01 1.51
N ARG A 26 16.98 -22.18 2.37
CA ARG A 26 15.60 -21.74 2.14
C ARG A 26 15.23 -20.51 2.98
N GLU A 27 16.10 -20.11 3.91
CA GLU A 27 16.09 -18.82 4.60
C GLU A 27 16.90 -17.75 3.83
N SER A 28 17.26 -18.02 2.58
CA SER A 28 17.82 -17.04 1.64
C SER A 28 16.70 -16.32 0.91
N PHE A 29 16.55 -15.01 1.17
CA PHE A 29 15.70 -14.06 0.45
C PHE A 29 14.28 -14.56 0.16
N GLU A 30 13.39 -14.48 1.16
CA GLU A 30 11.97 -14.36 0.84
C GLU A 30 11.81 -13.05 0.06
N PHE A 31 11.69 -13.13 -1.26
CA PHE A 31 11.28 -12.00 -2.07
C PHE A 31 9.94 -11.54 -1.50
N PHE A 32 9.95 -10.43 -0.76
CA PHE A 32 8.73 -9.87 -0.22
C PHE A 32 7.89 -9.40 -1.42
N THR A 33 6.96 -10.23 -1.89
CA THR A 33 6.06 -9.83 -2.97
C THR A 33 5.19 -8.69 -2.44
N ARG A 34 5.46 -7.49 -2.95
CA ARG A 34 4.72 -6.28 -2.55
C ARG A 34 3.27 -6.42 -3.00
N LYS A 35 2.36 -5.93 -2.16
CA LYS A 35 0.94 -5.96 -2.48
C LYS A 35 0.59 -4.84 -3.45
N ILE A 36 -0.22 -5.17 -4.45
CA ILE A 36 -0.97 -4.18 -5.22
C ILE A 36 -2.43 -4.42 -4.84
N VAL A 37 -2.98 -3.50 -4.04
CA VAL A 37 -4.33 -3.55 -3.48
C VAL A 37 -5.19 -2.58 -4.29
N CYS A 38 -6.04 -3.10 -5.15
CA CYS A 38 -6.83 -2.30 -6.07
C CYS A 38 -8.24 -2.07 -5.54
N HIS A 39 -8.74 -0.84 -5.62
CA HIS A 39 -10.07 -0.49 -5.15
C HIS A 39 -11.06 -0.48 -6.32
N PHE A 40 -12.15 -1.25 -6.18
CA PHE A 40 -13.24 -1.35 -7.15
C PHE A 40 -14.47 -0.62 -6.60
N ASP A 41 -14.81 0.51 -7.21
CA ASP A 41 -15.98 1.32 -6.88
C ASP A 41 -17.21 0.81 -7.64
N SER A 42 -18.15 0.18 -6.93
CA SER A 42 -19.35 -0.43 -7.54
C SER A 42 -20.27 0.60 -8.19
N LEU A 43 -20.31 1.83 -7.67
CA LEU A 43 -21.15 2.90 -8.21
C LEU A 43 -20.64 3.45 -9.55
N SER A 44 -19.44 3.06 -9.98
CA SER A 44 -18.93 3.36 -11.33
C SER A 44 -19.80 2.76 -12.44
N TYR A 45 -20.67 1.79 -12.12
CA TYR A 45 -21.75 1.34 -13.00
C TYR A 45 -22.59 2.49 -13.54
N TYR A 46 -22.99 3.44 -12.68
CA TYR A 46 -23.81 4.58 -13.10
C TYR A 46 -23.02 5.66 -13.87
N ARG A 47 -21.68 5.63 -13.80
CA ARG A 47 -20.74 6.65 -14.32
C ARG A 47 -19.93 6.18 -15.53
N GLY A 48 -20.50 5.27 -16.32
CA GLY A 48 -19.80 4.70 -17.48
C GLY A 48 -19.94 3.19 -17.61
N ASN A 49 -20.85 2.55 -16.86
CA ASN A 49 -21.11 1.12 -16.93
C ASN A 49 -19.85 0.27 -16.70
N PHE A 50 -18.94 0.75 -15.84
CA PHE A 50 -17.72 0.01 -15.50
C PHE A 50 -18.06 -1.22 -14.66
N ALA A 51 -17.70 -2.40 -15.15
CA ALA A 51 -18.11 -3.69 -14.61
C ALA A 51 -16.90 -4.60 -14.30
N PRO A 52 -17.06 -5.61 -13.41
CA PRO A 52 -15.97 -6.50 -13.01
C PRO A 52 -15.22 -7.18 -14.16
N GLU A 53 -15.87 -7.50 -15.28
CA GLU A 53 -15.27 -8.20 -16.42
C GLU A 53 -14.23 -7.35 -17.15
N GLN A 54 -14.27 -6.03 -16.98
CA GLN A 54 -13.26 -5.14 -17.55
C GLN A 54 -11.94 -5.27 -16.79
N ILE A 55 -11.92 -5.78 -15.56
CA ILE A 55 -10.70 -5.95 -14.78
C ILE A 55 -9.85 -7.09 -15.34
N ASP A 56 -8.56 -6.81 -15.52
CA ASP A 56 -7.54 -7.84 -15.65
C ASP A 56 -7.13 -8.30 -14.24
N PRO A 57 -7.45 -9.55 -13.85
CA PRO A 57 -7.28 -10.03 -12.48
C PRO A 57 -5.82 -10.32 -12.14
N PHE A 58 -4.89 -10.20 -13.09
CA PHE A 58 -3.45 -10.35 -12.85
C PHE A 58 -2.78 -9.03 -12.45
N LEU A 59 -3.43 -7.87 -12.65
CA LEU A 59 -2.86 -6.56 -12.29
C LEU A 59 -2.87 -6.27 -10.78
N CYS A 60 -3.54 -7.11 -9.98
CA CYS A 60 -3.71 -6.86 -8.56
C CYS A 60 -3.51 -8.15 -7.78
N THR A 61 -2.90 -8.01 -6.61
CA THR A 61 -2.81 -9.10 -5.63
C THR A 61 -4.08 -9.20 -4.80
N HIS A 62 -4.70 -8.04 -4.53
CA HIS A 62 -5.91 -7.91 -3.73
C HIS A 62 -6.86 -6.92 -4.42
N ILE A 63 -8.16 -7.17 -4.33
CA ILE A 63 -9.21 -6.22 -4.69
C ILE A 63 -10.05 -5.91 -3.46
N ASN A 64 -10.22 -4.63 -3.16
CA ASN A 64 -11.20 -4.14 -2.21
C ASN A 64 -12.47 -3.75 -2.98
N TYR A 65 -13.56 -4.49 -2.79
CA TYR A 65 -14.87 -4.11 -3.30
C TYR A 65 -15.43 -2.98 -2.43
N GLU A 66 -15.71 -1.83 -3.04
CA GLU A 66 -16.15 -0.61 -2.39
C GLU A 66 -17.56 -0.22 -2.84
N TYR A 67 -18.55 -0.12 -1.95
CA TYR A 67 -18.52 -0.40 -0.51
C TYR A 67 -19.74 -1.24 -0.10
N ALA A 68 -19.68 -1.81 1.11
CA ALA A 68 -20.85 -2.11 1.92
C ALA A 68 -21.04 -1.01 2.98
N VAL A 69 -22.23 -0.95 3.58
CA VAL A 69 -22.58 0.06 4.59
C VAL A 69 -22.87 -0.60 5.94
N LEU A 70 -22.74 0.17 7.02
CA LEU A 70 -23.18 -0.28 8.35
C LEU A 70 -24.65 0.06 8.56
N ASN A 71 -25.50 -0.93 8.82
CA ASN A 71 -26.89 -0.69 9.23
C ASN A 71 -26.90 -0.07 10.64
N GLU A 72 -27.50 1.11 10.80
CA GLU A 72 -27.45 1.88 12.05
C GLU A 72 -28.36 1.32 13.17
N ASP A 73 -29.37 0.52 12.81
CA ASP A 73 -30.28 -0.11 13.77
C ASP A 73 -29.73 -1.45 14.26
N ALA A 74 -29.33 -2.31 13.32
CA ALA A 74 -28.89 -3.67 13.61
C ALA A 74 -27.39 -3.76 13.93
N TYR A 75 -26.58 -2.81 13.47
CA TYR A 75 -25.12 -2.87 13.52
C TYR A 75 -24.58 -4.13 12.81
N GLU A 76 -25.09 -4.36 11.60
CA GLU A 76 -24.69 -5.44 10.69
C GLU A 76 -24.24 -4.84 9.35
N ILE A 77 -23.47 -5.61 8.58
CA ILE A 77 -23.11 -5.25 7.20
C ILE A 77 -24.39 -5.28 6.34
N ASP A 78 -24.64 -4.21 5.59
CA ASP A 78 -25.72 -4.11 4.61
C ASP A 78 -25.16 -3.71 3.23
N TYR A 79 -25.96 -3.91 2.18
CA TYR A 79 -25.56 -3.56 0.82
C TYR A 79 -25.57 -2.04 0.63
N LEU A 80 -24.57 -1.51 -0.08
CA LEU A 80 -24.59 -0.09 -0.46
C LEU A 80 -25.66 0.15 -1.53
N ASP A 81 -25.71 -0.72 -2.53
CA ASP A 81 -26.70 -0.65 -3.60
C ASP A 81 -27.11 -2.07 -4.00
N GLN A 82 -28.28 -2.51 -3.52
CA GLN A 82 -28.80 -3.84 -3.79
C GLN A 82 -29.05 -4.10 -5.28
N SER A 83 -29.34 -3.06 -6.08
CA SER A 83 -29.50 -3.18 -7.54
C SER A 83 -28.18 -3.60 -8.17
N ILE A 84 -27.06 -3.00 -7.77
CA ILE A 84 -25.74 -3.35 -8.31
C ILE A 84 -25.20 -4.65 -7.68
N ASP A 85 -25.16 -4.69 -6.35
CA ASP A 85 -24.48 -5.72 -5.58
C ASP A 85 -25.12 -7.10 -5.80
N ILE A 86 -26.47 -7.14 -5.86
CA ILE A 86 -27.26 -8.36 -5.94
C ILE A 86 -27.95 -8.53 -7.29
N GLU A 87 -28.71 -7.54 -7.78
CA GLU A 87 -29.52 -7.73 -9.00
C GLU A 87 -28.64 -7.76 -10.27
N GLN A 88 -27.63 -6.88 -10.36
CA GLN A 88 -26.57 -6.92 -11.39
C GLN A 88 -25.45 -7.91 -11.04
N ASN A 89 -25.54 -8.53 -9.87
CA ASN A 89 -24.68 -9.59 -9.39
C ASN A 89 -23.19 -9.21 -9.29
N TYR A 90 -22.89 -7.95 -8.95
CA TYR A 90 -21.51 -7.47 -8.91
C TYR A 90 -20.65 -8.21 -7.87
N TYR A 91 -21.24 -8.65 -6.75
CA TYR A 91 -20.52 -9.47 -5.76
C TYR A 91 -20.05 -10.79 -6.38
N ASP A 92 -20.90 -11.57 -7.02
CA ASP A 92 -20.44 -12.84 -7.63
C ASP A 92 -19.52 -12.60 -8.84
N ARG A 93 -19.77 -11.55 -9.62
CA ARG A 93 -18.98 -11.22 -10.81
C ARG A 93 -17.56 -10.81 -10.45
N ILE A 94 -17.35 -9.99 -9.42
CA ILE A 94 -16.01 -9.69 -8.94
C ILE A 94 -15.32 -10.95 -8.40
N ILE A 95 -16.04 -11.78 -7.62
CA ILE A 95 -15.50 -13.04 -7.08
C ILE A 95 -15.10 -14.00 -8.19
N SER A 96 -15.82 -13.99 -9.32
CA SER A 96 -15.53 -14.85 -10.47
C SER A 96 -14.17 -14.60 -11.12
N LEU A 97 -13.55 -13.44 -10.87
CA LEU A 97 -12.19 -13.13 -11.34
C LEU A 97 -11.16 -14.17 -10.87
N ARG A 98 -11.41 -14.81 -9.72
CA ARG A 98 -10.55 -15.89 -9.19
C ARG A 98 -10.47 -17.11 -10.09
N HIS A 99 -11.44 -17.33 -11.00
CA HIS A 99 -11.35 -18.43 -11.97
C HIS A 99 -10.20 -18.24 -12.95
N ARG A 100 -9.82 -16.99 -13.24
CA ARG A 100 -8.67 -16.66 -14.08
C ARG A 100 -7.39 -16.52 -13.26
N ASN A 101 -7.47 -15.93 -12.05
CA ASN A 101 -6.34 -15.81 -11.13
C ASN A 101 -6.70 -16.38 -9.74
N PRO A 102 -6.41 -17.67 -9.47
CA PRO A 102 -6.73 -18.29 -8.19
C PRO A 102 -6.03 -17.68 -6.96
N ASP A 103 -4.92 -16.96 -7.16
CA ASP A 103 -4.17 -16.31 -6.08
C ASP A 103 -4.74 -14.95 -5.68
N LEU A 104 -5.67 -14.40 -6.49
CA LEU A 104 -6.31 -13.11 -6.24
C LEU A 104 -7.17 -13.15 -4.98
N ARG A 105 -6.89 -12.23 -4.05
CA ARG A 105 -7.72 -12.01 -2.86
C ARG A 105 -8.72 -10.90 -3.09
N ILE A 106 -9.95 -11.07 -2.63
CA ILE A 106 -11.04 -10.10 -2.81
C ILE A 106 -11.71 -9.89 -1.47
N LEU A 107 -11.58 -8.68 -0.93
CA LEU A 107 -12.13 -8.25 0.35
C LEU A 107 -13.33 -7.33 0.11
N LEU A 108 -14.24 -7.31 1.08
CA LEU A 108 -15.30 -6.32 1.13
C LEU A 108 -14.84 -5.13 1.98
N SER A 109 -14.94 -3.91 1.46
CA SER A 109 -14.75 -2.70 2.26
C SER A 109 -16.08 -2.24 2.85
N ILE A 110 -16.11 -1.97 4.15
CA ILE A 110 -17.25 -1.33 4.83
C ILE A 110 -16.87 0.05 5.34
N GLY A 111 -17.73 1.04 5.12
CA GLY A 111 -17.50 2.43 5.49
C GLY A 111 -17.31 3.32 4.27
N GLY A 112 -16.19 4.02 4.20
CA GLY A 112 -15.97 5.10 3.24
C GLY A 112 -16.43 6.44 3.79
N TRP A 113 -16.22 7.50 3.01
CA TRP A 113 -16.44 8.88 3.46
C TRP A 113 -17.91 9.13 3.84
N GLU A 114 -18.83 8.76 2.96
CA GLU A 114 -20.26 9.00 3.12
C GLU A 114 -20.88 8.14 4.24
N ASP A 115 -20.54 6.85 4.30
CA ASP A 115 -21.11 5.94 5.30
C ASP A 115 -20.58 6.22 6.72
N SER A 116 -19.33 6.70 6.83
CA SER A 116 -18.70 7.06 8.11
C SER A 116 -19.19 8.40 8.68
N ALA A 117 -20.04 9.13 7.95
CA ALA A 117 -20.46 10.48 8.33
C ALA A 117 -21.39 10.53 9.56
N SER A 118 -22.04 9.41 9.90
CA SER A 118 -22.87 9.32 11.12
C SER A 118 -22.08 8.75 12.31
N GLY A 119 -22.63 8.88 13.53
CA GLY A 119 -22.00 8.36 14.75
C GLY A 119 -22.01 6.83 14.88
N LYS A 120 -22.60 6.09 13.92
CA LYS A 120 -22.85 4.66 14.02
C LYS A 120 -21.59 3.81 14.22
N TYR A 121 -20.47 4.19 13.62
CA TYR A 121 -19.20 3.47 13.81
C TYR A 121 -18.61 3.69 15.20
N SER A 122 -18.73 4.91 15.76
CA SER A 122 -18.36 5.19 17.14
C SER A 122 -19.22 4.37 18.11
N VAL A 123 -20.54 4.31 17.88
CA VAL A 123 -21.47 3.51 18.70
C VAL A 123 -21.16 2.02 18.60
N LEU A 124 -20.90 1.51 17.39
CA LEU A 124 -20.46 0.13 17.18
C LEU A 124 -19.19 -0.15 17.97
N ALA A 125 -18.16 0.67 17.80
CA ALA A 125 -16.86 0.46 18.40
C ALA A 125 -16.91 0.58 19.93
N GLY A 126 -17.76 1.46 20.48
CA GLY A 126 -17.89 1.69 21.92
C GLY A 126 -18.63 0.59 22.68
N ASP A 127 -19.51 -0.17 22.02
CA ASP A 127 -20.41 -1.12 22.68
C ASP A 127 -19.99 -2.57 22.45
N LYS A 128 -19.66 -3.30 23.53
CA LYS A 128 -19.20 -4.69 23.46
C LYS A 128 -20.21 -5.63 22.81
N ASP A 129 -21.49 -5.49 23.12
CA ASP A 129 -22.52 -6.39 22.60
C ASP A 129 -22.72 -6.15 21.11
N LYS A 130 -22.67 -4.87 20.68
CA LYS A 130 -22.68 -4.51 19.25
C LYS A 130 -21.45 -5.02 18.50
N ARG A 131 -20.24 -4.85 19.04
CA ARG A 131 -19.01 -5.39 18.42
C ARG A 131 -19.06 -6.90 18.25
N SER A 132 -19.49 -7.62 19.29
CA SER A 132 -19.60 -9.08 19.25
C SER A 132 -20.71 -9.55 18.31
N HIS A 133 -21.82 -8.81 18.22
CA HIS A 133 -22.89 -9.07 17.25
C HIS A 133 -22.40 -8.84 15.81
N PHE A 134 -21.87 -7.65 15.52
CA PHE A 134 -21.30 -7.27 14.23
C PHE A 134 -20.23 -8.27 13.76
N THR A 135 -19.31 -8.67 14.64
CA THR A 135 -18.26 -9.63 14.29
C THR A 135 -18.84 -10.96 13.81
N ARG A 136 -19.87 -11.47 14.49
CA ARG A 136 -20.54 -12.72 14.11
C ARG A 136 -21.29 -12.59 12.78
N THR A 137 -22.02 -11.49 12.57
CA THR A 137 -22.83 -11.28 11.37
C THR A 137 -21.97 -10.92 10.16
N ALA A 138 -20.84 -10.22 10.36
CA ALA A 138 -19.83 -9.97 9.35
C ALA A 138 -19.25 -11.28 8.79
N ILE A 139 -18.87 -12.24 9.64
CA ILE A 139 -18.39 -13.56 9.17
C ILE A 139 -19.45 -14.25 8.31
N ALA A 140 -20.71 -14.23 8.75
CA ALA A 140 -21.80 -14.84 8.00
C ALA A 140 -21.99 -14.16 6.63
N PHE A 141 -21.92 -12.83 6.57
CA PHE A 141 -22.03 -12.06 5.33
C PHE A 141 -20.88 -12.35 4.36
N LEU A 142 -19.63 -12.30 4.84
CA LEU A 142 -18.44 -12.54 4.04
C LEU A 142 -18.43 -13.96 3.47
N LYS A 143 -18.78 -14.97 4.28
CA LYS A 143 -18.90 -16.36 3.82
C LYS A 143 -20.02 -16.56 2.81
N LYS A 144 -21.18 -15.94 3.03
CA LYS A 144 -22.32 -15.99 2.10
C LYS A 144 -21.91 -15.52 0.70
N HIS A 145 -21.13 -14.44 0.63
CA HIS A 145 -20.70 -13.83 -0.63
C HIS A 145 -19.28 -14.20 -1.06
N ARG A 146 -18.61 -15.10 -0.33
CA ARG A 146 -17.28 -15.67 -0.63
C ARG A 146 -16.13 -14.65 -0.68
N PHE A 147 -16.22 -13.56 0.08
CA PHE A 147 -15.11 -12.63 0.28
C PHE A 147 -14.01 -13.27 1.14
N ASP A 148 -12.75 -12.95 0.85
CA ASP A 148 -11.58 -13.44 1.59
C ASP A 148 -11.34 -12.66 2.89
N GLY A 149 -12.08 -11.59 3.13
CA GLY A 149 -11.87 -10.73 4.29
C GLY A 149 -12.65 -9.44 4.27
N LEU A 150 -12.40 -8.62 5.30
CA LEU A 150 -13.01 -7.31 5.50
C LEU A 150 -11.95 -6.22 5.55
N ASN A 151 -12.17 -5.16 4.80
CA ASN A 151 -11.45 -3.90 4.96
C ASN A 151 -12.33 -2.91 5.75
N VAL A 152 -11.88 -2.51 6.94
CA VAL A 152 -12.59 -1.54 7.79
C VAL A 152 -12.18 -0.13 7.39
N ALA A 153 -13.07 0.61 6.72
CA ALA A 153 -12.85 1.97 6.25
C ALA A 153 -13.72 2.97 7.03
N TRP A 154 -13.62 2.98 8.37
CA TRP A 154 -14.22 4.02 9.19
C TRP A 154 -13.39 5.30 9.06
N LEU A 155 -13.92 6.32 8.37
CA LEU A 155 -13.22 7.57 8.04
C LEU A 155 -13.83 8.78 8.78
N TYR A 156 -13.39 9.12 9.99
CA TYR A 156 -12.31 8.51 10.78
C TYR A 156 -12.74 8.39 12.25
N PRO A 157 -12.12 7.50 13.05
CA PRO A 157 -12.25 7.53 14.50
C PRO A 157 -11.97 8.93 15.04
N ASN A 158 -12.70 9.34 16.08
CA ASN A 158 -12.69 10.68 16.68
C ASN A 158 -13.29 11.79 15.80
N CYS A 159 -13.89 11.43 14.66
CA CYS A 159 -14.74 12.24 13.80
C CYS A 159 -14.17 13.62 13.38
N TRP A 160 -13.58 13.66 12.19
CA TRP A 160 -13.09 14.90 11.57
C TRP A 160 -14.06 15.53 10.56
N GLN A 161 -15.14 14.83 10.22
CA GLN A 161 -16.12 15.32 9.24
C GLN A 161 -17.09 16.38 9.82
N GLY A 162 -17.00 16.68 11.12
CA GLY A 162 -17.84 17.68 11.82
C GLY A 162 -19.33 17.34 11.94
N LYS A 163 -19.77 16.20 11.39
CA LYS A 163 -21.18 15.75 11.40
C LYS A 163 -21.41 14.44 12.15
N CYS A 164 -20.36 13.66 12.38
CA CYS A 164 -20.40 12.45 13.20
C CYS A 164 -20.30 12.84 14.70
N GLY A 165 -20.97 12.09 15.58
CA GLY A 165 -20.80 12.27 17.01
C GLY A 165 -19.37 11.85 17.40
N SER A 166 -18.48 12.80 17.63
CA SER A 166 -17.11 12.54 18.11
C SER A 166 -17.14 12.00 19.54
N ASN A 167 -16.40 10.92 19.80
CA ASN A 167 -16.14 10.41 21.14
C ASN A 167 -14.62 10.32 21.34
N SER A 168 -14.11 10.92 22.42
CA SER A 168 -12.68 10.88 22.77
C SER A 168 -12.13 9.46 22.88
N ASP A 169 -13.00 8.49 23.17
CA ASP A 169 -12.63 7.09 23.37
C ASP A 169 -12.54 6.31 22.04
N ASP A 170 -12.85 6.93 20.90
CA ASP A 170 -12.89 6.26 19.59
C ASP A 170 -11.55 5.60 19.22
N LYS A 171 -10.42 6.23 19.59
CA LYS A 171 -9.08 5.67 19.39
C LYS A 171 -8.92 4.30 20.04
N GLU A 172 -9.35 4.16 21.29
CA GLU A 172 -9.29 2.89 22.02
C GLU A 172 -10.39 1.92 21.55
N ASN A 173 -11.57 2.44 21.25
CA ASN A 173 -12.72 1.64 20.83
C ASN A 173 -12.50 1.02 19.44
N TYR A 174 -11.80 1.71 18.55
CA TYR A 174 -11.39 1.16 17.26
C TYR A 174 -10.49 -0.06 17.44
N VAL A 175 -9.52 -0.01 18.37
CA VAL A 175 -8.69 -1.18 18.73
C VAL A 175 -9.53 -2.32 19.27
N LYS A 176 -10.55 -2.05 20.11
CA LYS A 176 -11.45 -3.09 20.63
C LYS A 176 -12.23 -3.78 19.51
N LEU A 177 -12.72 -3.02 18.52
CA LEU A 177 -13.38 -3.57 17.33
C LEU A 177 -12.45 -4.44 16.50
N LEU A 178 -11.26 -3.93 16.14
CA LEU A 178 -10.28 -4.71 15.37
C LEU A 178 -9.84 -5.97 16.11
N ARG A 179 -9.73 -5.93 17.44
CA ARG A 179 -9.34 -7.09 18.25
C ARG A 179 -10.40 -8.19 18.26
N GLU A 180 -11.67 -7.83 18.38
CA GLU A 180 -12.77 -8.80 18.30
C GLU A 180 -12.87 -9.42 16.89
N LEU A 181 -12.76 -8.60 15.84
CA LEU A 181 -12.71 -9.07 14.46
C LEU A 181 -11.54 -10.02 14.23
N ARG A 182 -10.30 -9.62 14.59
CA ARG A 182 -9.10 -10.43 14.39
C ARG A 182 -9.21 -11.81 15.05
N ALA A 183 -9.62 -11.83 16.32
CA ALA A 183 -9.75 -13.08 17.08
C ALA A 183 -10.80 -14.04 16.50
N ALA A 184 -11.82 -13.51 15.82
CA ALA A 184 -12.82 -14.31 15.14
C ALA A 184 -12.37 -14.74 13.73
N PHE A 185 -11.73 -13.83 12.98
CA PHE A 185 -11.28 -14.04 11.61
C PHE A 185 -10.12 -15.04 11.52
N ASP A 186 -9.23 -15.09 12.53
CA ASP A 186 -8.17 -16.12 12.62
C ASP A 186 -8.71 -17.55 12.61
N LYS A 187 -9.92 -17.76 13.13
CA LYS A 187 -10.55 -19.09 13.17
C LYS A 187 -11.17 -19.49 11.84
N GLU A 188 -11.36 -18.52 10.95
CA GLU A 188 -12.09 -18.65 9.69
C GLU A 188 -11.21 -18.41 8.47
N ASP A 189 -9.90 -18.18 8.67
CA ASP A 189 -8.93 -17.84 7.63
C ASP A 189 -9.34 -16.61 6.80
N LEU A 190 -9.92 -15.61 7.46
CA LEU A 190 -10.32 -14.34 6.84
C LEU A 190 -9.26 -13.26 7.06
N LEU A 191 -9.02 -12.45 6.03
CA LEU A 191 -8.19 -11.25 6.10
C LEU A 191 -8.94 -10.12 6.82
N LEU A 192 -8.20 -9.33 7.60
CA LEU A 192 -8.67 -8.10 8.23
C LEU A 192 -7.71 -6.97 7.86
N THR A 193 -8.21 -5.98 7.15
CA THR A 193 -7.43 -4.80 6.74
C THR A 193 -8.14 -3.52 7.17
N ALA A 194 -7.47 -2.38 7.08
CA ALA A 194 -8.08 -1.10 7.37
C ALA A 194 -7.65 -0.02 6.37
N SER A 195 -8.57 0.90 6.03
CA SER A 195 -8.24 2.15 5.35
C SER A 195 -8.03 3.24 6.40
N VAL A 196 -6.88 3.92 6.36
CA VAL A 196 -6.45 4.83 7.43
C VAL A 196 -5.98 6.19 6.87
N SER A 197 -6.03 7.23 7.71
CA SER A 197 -5.69 8.59 7.30
C SER A 197 -4.19 8.76 6.96
N ALA A 198 -3.90 9.65 6.03
CA ALA A 198 -2.56 10.18 5.76
C ALA A 198 -2.26 11.52 6.48
N VAL A 199 -3.26 12.13 7.11
CA VAL A 199 -3.15 13.42 7.80
C VAL A 199 -2.69 13.22 9.24
N VAL A 200 -1.60 13.87 9.65
CA VAL A 200 -0.94 13.71 10.96
C VAL A 200 -1.93 13.88 12.12
N GLU A 201 -2.73 14.95 12.12
CA GLU A 201 -3.69 15.22 13.19
C GLU A 201 -4.75 14.10 13.32
N HIS A 202 -5.19 13.56 12.18
CA HIS A 202 -6.15 12.45 12.18
C HIS A 202 -5.50 11.15 12.68
N ILE A 203 -4.22 10.93 12.34
CA ILE A 203 -3.45 9.75 12.78
C ILE A 203 -3.35 9.78 14.32
N ASP A 204 -2.87 10.89 14.87
CA ASP A 204 -2.63 11.04 16.31
C ASP A 204 -3.90 10.91 17.13
N ALA A 205 -4.98 11.52 16.65
CA ALA A 205 -6.26 11.54 17.35
C ALA A 205 -7.07 10.24 17.21
N GLY A 206 -6.93 9.51 16.09
CA GLY A 206 -7.80 8.40 15.73
C GLY A 206 -7.21 7.00 15.93
N TYR A 207 -5.88 6.85 15.98
CA TYR A 207 -5.25 5.54 15.87
C TYR A 207 -4.20 5.28 16.95
N ASP A 208 -4.35 4.16 17.65
CA ASP A 208 -3.24 3.50 18.35
C ASP A 208 -2.46 2.69 17.30
N VAL A 209 -1.49 3.33 16.66
CA VAL A 209 -0.77 2.79 15.48
C VAL A 209 -0.13 1.42 15.76
N PRO A 210 0.59 1.18 16.88
CA PRO A 210 1.13 -0.14 17.19
C PRO A 210 0.06 -1.22 17.32
N GLU A 211 -1.04 -0.96 18.03
CA GLU A 211 -2.07 -1.97 18.22
C GLU A 211 -2.91 -2.19 16.96
N VAL A 212 -3.26 -1.14 16.21
CA VAL A 212 -3.95 -1.26 14.92
C VAL A 212 -3.13 -2.12 13.96
N THR A 213 -1.86 -1.78 13.74
CA THR A 213 -1.00 -2.50 12.78
C THR A 213 -0.65 -3.91 13.22
N LYS A 214 -0.72 -4.22 14.53
CA LYS A 214 -0.62 -5.58 15.04
C LYS A 214 -1.86 -6.41 14.73
N LEU A 215 -3.04 -5.80 14.80
CA LEU A 215 -4.32 -6.48 14.63
C LEU A 215 -4.73 -6.67 13.17
N VAL A 216 -4.32 -5.82 12.24
CA VAL A 216 -4.67 -5.97 10.82
C VAL A 216 -3.56 -6.64 10.02
N ASP A 217 -3.89 -7.30 8.91
CA ASP A 217 -2.93 -7.87 7.96
C ASP A 217 -2.08 -6.77 7.31
N TYR A 218 -2.72 -5.66 6.93
CA TYR A 218 -2.10 -4.43 6.46
C TYR A 218 -3.06 -3.24 6.55
N VAL A 219 -2.53 -2.02 6.44
CA VAL A 219 -3.31 -0.78 6.34
C VAL A 219 -3.12 -0.14 4.96
N ASN A 220 -4.22 0.34 4.39
CA ASN A 220 -4.23 1.18 3.19
C ASN A 220 -4.19 2.65 3.63
N VAL A 221 -3.02 3.29 3.52
CA VAL A 221 -2.85 4.69 3.90
C VAL A 221 -3.35 5.58 2.76
N LEU A 222 -4.40 6.35 3.03
CA LEU A 222 -5.11 7.15 2.02
C LEU A 222 -4.34 8.44 1.70
N THR A 223 -3.19 8.33 1.03
CA THR A 223 -2.31 9.45 0.60
C THR A 223 -2.84 10.18 -0.64
N TYR A 224 -4.14 10.40 -0.68
CA TYR A 224 -4.87 11.14 -1.71
C TYR A 224 -6.05 11.86 -1.06
N ASP A 225 -6.68 12.78 -1.80
CA ASP A 225 -7.71 13.67 -1.28
C ASP A 225 -7.23 14.55 -0.12
N LEU A 226 -5.93 14.87 -0.10
CA LEU A 226 -5.29 15.75 0.88
C LEU A 226 -5.74 17.21 0.72
N HIS A 227 -6.04 17.60 -0.53
CA HIS A 227 -6.66 18.85 -0.90
C HIS A 227 -7.86 18.56 -1.80
N ARG A 228 -8.95 19.32 -1.65
CA ARG A 228 -10.16 19.15 -2.47
C ARG A 228 -10.75 20.46 -2.97
N GLY A 229 -11.56 20.38 -4.03
CA GLY A 229 -12.23 21.51 -4.68
C GLY A 229 -13.11 22.36 -3.78
N GLU A 230 -13.50 21.85 -2.61
CA GLU A 230 -14.24 22.59 -1.59
C GLU A 230 -13.38 23.63 -0.85
N GLU A 231 -12.05 23.53 -0.93
CA GLU A 231 -11.12 24.53 -0.39
C GLU A 231 -11.09 25.77 -1.28
N SER A 232 -10.90 26.94 -0.66
CA SER A 232 -10.84 28.22 -1.37
C SER A 232 -9.55 28.43 -2.16
N LYS A 233 -8.63 27.47 -2.12
CA LYS A 233 -7.32 27.56 -2.77
C LYS A 233 -6.95 26.24 -3.43
N THR A 234 -6.15 26.32 -4.50
CA THR A 234 -5.64 25.14 -5.18
C THR A 234 -4.57 24.43 -4.35
N GLY A 235 -4.63 23.10 -4.33
CA GLY A 235 -3.65 22.25 -3.65
C GLY A 235 -3.51 20.91 -4.36
N HIS A 236 -2.36 20.26 -4.18
CA HIS A 236 -2.11 18.98 -4.84
C HIS A 236 -2.70 17.83 -4.02
N HIS A 237 -3.73 17.14 -4.55
CA HIS A 237 -4.52 16.20 -3.73
C HIS A 237 -3.78 14.92 -3.32
N SER A 238 -2.68 14.55 -3.98
CA SER A 238 -1.80 13.42 -3.62
C SER A 238 -0.34 13.85 -3.64
N GLN A 239 -0.06 14.93 -2.92
CA GLN A 239 1.25 15.57 -2.87
C GLN A 239 2.35 14.61 -2.40
N PHE A 240 3.53 14.65 -3.04
CA PHE A 240 4.65 13.77 -2.68
C PHE A 240 5.37 14.22 -1.39
N TYR A 241 5.90 15.44 -1.37
CA TYR A 241 6.64 16.05 -0.27
C TYR A 241 6.05 17.40 0.11
N SER A 242 6.31 17.88 1.32
CA SER A 242 5.96 19.25 1.70
C SER A 242 6.61 20.28 0.77
N SER A 243 5.83 21.28 0.40
CA SER A 243 6.28 22.45 -0.35
C SER A 243 6.53 23.65 0.57
N SER A 244 7.19 24.70 0.08
CA SER A 244 7.30 25.97 0.81
C SER A 244 5.97 26.76 0.87
N SER A 245 4.86 26.20 0.37
CA SER A 245 3.54 26.83 0.46
C SER A 245 2.97 26.64 1.86
N ASN A 246 2.11 27.57 2.29
CA ASN A 246 1.49 27.51 3.62
C ASN A 246 0.37 26.47 3.73
N LEU A 247 0.06 25.74 2.66
CA LEU A 247 -1.07 24.81 2.61
C LEU A 247 -0.79 23.46 3.27
N ASP A 248 0.46 23.18 3.65
CA ASP A 248 1.01 21.84 3.43
C ASP A 248 1.97 21.38 4.54
N VAL A 249 1.60 21.67 5.79
CA VAL A 249 2.43 21.31 6.95
C VAL A 249 2.04 19.95 7.54
N SER A 250 0.83 19.42 7.29
CA SER A 250 0.31 18.28 8.04
C SER A 250 -0.05 17.01 7.26
N ALA A 251 0.06 16.99 5.93
CA ALA A 251 -0.17 15.77 5.15
C ALA A 251 0.52 15.79 3.77
N ASN A 252 1.33 14.77 3.48
CA ASN A 252 1.81 14.41 2.13
C ASN A 252 2.21 12.93 2.11
N PHE A 253 2.57 12.39 0.95
CA PHE A 253 2.88 10.98 0.75
C PHE A 253 4.04 10.51 1.65
N ASP A 254 5.14 11.26 1.67
CA ASP A 254 6.33 10.94 2.48
C ASP A 254 6.08 11.14 3.98
N LEU A 255 5.51 12.28 4.37
CA LEU A 255 5.20 12.60 5.77
C LEU A 255 4.25 11.56 6.36
N ALA A 256 3.22 11.13 5.63
CA ALA A 256 2.32 10.10 6.09
C ALA A 256 3.06 8.77 6.33
N ALA A 257 3.89 8.32 5.38
CA ALA A 257 4.66 7.10 5.53
C ALA A 257 5.56 7.15 6.76
N ASN A 258 6.34 8.21 6.89
CA ASN A 258 7.28 8.39 8.00
C ASN A 258 6.55 8.51 9.34
N HIS A 259 5.45 9.27 9.43
CA HIS A 259 4.69 9.43 10.67
C HIS A 259 4.10 8.10 11.15
N TRP A 260 3.52 7.29 10.25
CA TRP A 260 3.05 5.95 10.61
C TRP A 260 4.20 5.06 11.12
N ILE A 261 5.38 5.12 10.49
CA ILE A 261 6.57 4.36 10.91
C ILE A 261 7.07 4.81 12.28
N ASP A 262 7.17 6.12 12.50
CA ASP A 262 7.65 6.72 13.75
C ASP A 262 6.74 6.40 14.93
N LEU A 263 5.43 6.29 14.69
CA LEU A 263 4.45 5.81 15.67
C LEU A 263 4.46 4.28 15.85
N GLY A 264 5.33 3.53 15.15
CA GLY A 264 5.57 2.11 15.37
C GLY A 264 4.91 1.16 14.38
N ALA A 265 4.41 1.66 13.24
CA ALA A 265 3.90 0.78 12.18
C ALA A 265 5.03 -0.04 11.55
N ARG A 266 4.75 -1.32 11.28
CA ARG A 266 5.66 -2.14 10.47
C ARG A 266 5.60 -1.70 9.01
N ARG A 267 6.73 -1.34 8.42
CA ARG A 267 6.86 -0.94 7.01
C ARG A 267 6.16 -1.90 6.04
N SER A 268 6.34 -3.20 6.24
CA SER A 268 5.72 -4.26 5.41
C SER A 268 4.18 -4.34 5.49
N LYS A 269 3.56 -3.63 6.43
CA LYS A 269 2.10 -3.51 6.56
C LYS A 269 1.54 -2.18 6.04
N LEU A 270 2.39 -1.25 5.63
CA LEU A 270 1.96 0.02 5.04
C LEU A 270 1.78 -0.13 3.54
N ILE A 271 0.53 0.00 3.08
CA ILE A 271 0.16 0.00 1.67
C ILE A 271 -0.20 1.43 1.30
N MET A 272 0.63 2.09 0.46
CA MET A 272 0.53 3.53 0.21
C MET A 272 -0.39 3.86 -0.96
N GLY A 273 -1.24 4.87 -0.81
CA GLY A 273 -2.26 5.24 -1.79
C GLY A 273 -1.72 5.93 -3.04
N ILE A 274 -2.09 5.45 -4.23
CA ILE A 274 -1.87 6.12 -5.52
C ILE A 274 -3.22 6.24 -6.26
N PRO A 275 -3.72 7.47 -6.50
CA PRO A 275 -4.96 7.69 -7.22
C PRO A 275 -4.75 7.62 -8.74
N SER A 276 -5.79 7.23 -9.48
CA SER A 276 -5.91 7.37 -10.94
C SER A 276 -6.99 8.39 -11.31
N TYR A 277 -7.12 9.42 -10.49
CA TYR A 277 -8.04 10.53 -10.69
C TYR A 277 -7.35 11.81 -10.17
N GLY A 278 -7.87 12.95 -10.57
CA GLY A 278 -7.46 14.27 -10.07
C GLY A 278 -8.57 14.97 -9.29
N ARG A 279 -8.17 15.94 -8.47
CA ARG A 279 -9.09 16.92 -7.87
C ARG A 279 -9.02 18.22 -8.65
N THR A 280 -10.18 18.86 -8.81
CA THR A 280 -10.31 20.03 -9.67
C THR A 280 -10.85 21.26 -8.96
N TRP A 281 -10.42 22.42 -9.44
CA TRP A 281 -10.83 23.74 -8.97
C TRP A 281 -11.18 24.63 -10.16
N THR A 282 -12.10 25.57 -9.91
CA THR A 282 -12.34 26.71 -10.78
C THR A 282 -11.58 27.93 -10.21
N LEU A 283 -10.57 28.41 -10.91
CA LEU A 283 -9.71 29.54 -10.51
C LEU A 283 -10.51 30.84 -10.36
N ALA A 284 -10.15 31.66 -9.37
CA ALA A 284 -10.67 33.01 -9.21
C ALA A 284 -10.12 33.97 -10.28
N ASP A 285 -8.86 33.77 -10.68
CA ASP A 285 -8.17 34.53 -11.74
C ASP A 285 -7.33 33.55 -12.55
N LYS A 286 -7.70 33.33 -13.82
CA LYS A 286 -7.00 32.38 -14.71
C LYS A 286 -5.54 32.73 -14.98
N SER A 287 -5.12 33.99 -14.74
CA SER A 287 -3.71 34.39 -14.85
C SER A 287 -2.87 33.92 -13.66
N LYS A 288 -3.50 33.48 -12.57
CA LYS A 288 -2.88 32.87 -11.39
C LYS A 288 -3.24 31.38 -11.36
N ASN A 289 -2.33 30.56 -11.85
CA ASN A 289 -2.57 29.14 -12.13
C ASN A 289 -1.63 28.19 -11.37
N GLY A 290 -0.91 28.69 -10.36
CA GLY A 290 -0.03 27.90 -9.52
C GLY A 290 -0.75 27.10 -8.42
N LEU A 291 0.05 26.58 -7.48
CA LEU A 291 -0.41 26.08 -6.20
C LEU A 291 -0.70 27.25 -5.24
N ASP A 292 -1.56 27.05 -4.23
CA ASP A 292 -1.91 28.06 -3.22
C ASP A 292 -2.49 29.36 -3.79
N VAL A 293 -3.19 29.24 -4.93
CA VAL A 293 -3.91 30.37 -5.55
C VAL A 293 -5.41 30.28 -5.30
N ASP A 294 -6.06 31.43 -5.24
CA ASP A 294 -7.49 31.52 -4.93
C ASP A 294 -8.37 30.83 -5.99
N ALA A 295 -9.33 30.05 -5.52
CA ALA A 295 -10.33 29.34 -6.30
C ALA A 295 -11.75 29.74 -5.86
N ARG A 296 -12.70 29.67 -6.79
CA ARG A 296 -14.13 29.92 -6.55
C ARG A 296 -14.87 28.69 -6.02
N GLY A 297 -14.25 27.52 -6.09
CA GLY A 297 -14.83 26.25 -5.70
C GLY A 297 -14.38 25.13 -6.63
N PRO A 298 -15.13 24.00 -6.64
CA PRO A 298 -14.74 22.82 -7.38
C PRO A 298 -14.71 23.09 -8.90
N GLY A 299 -13.88 22.34 -9.61
CA GLY A 299 -13.86 22.35 -11.06
C GLY A 299 -15.10 21.70 -11.65
N ILE A 300 -15.36 21.99 -12.92
CA ILE A 300 -16.53 21.48 -13.65
C ILE A 300 -16.48 19.95 -13.72
N ALA A 301 -17.63 19.30 -13.56
CA ALA A 301 -17.77 17.86 -13.68
C ALA A 301 -17.38 17.35 -15.08
N GLY A 302 -16.60 16.27 -15.12
CA GLY A 302 -16.27 15.57 -16.35
C GLY A 302 -17.42 14.69 -16.88
N PRO A 303 -17.37 14.27 -18.15
CA PRO A 303 -18.43 13.49 -18.80
C PRO A 303 -18.59 12.07 -18.24
N LEU A 304 -17.52 11.45 -17.74
CA LEU A 304 -17.50 10.10 -17.17
C LEU A 304 -17.76 10.17 -15.67
N THR A 305 -16.96 10.92 -14.93
CA THR A 305 -17.07 10.97 -13.46
C THR A 305 -18.33 11.70 -12.97
N GLN A 306 -18.85 12.65 -13.75
CA GLN A 306 -20.09 13.37 -13.48
C GLN A 306 -20.16 13.98 -12.07
N ARG A 307 -19.01 14.38 -11.52
CA ARG A 307 -18.88 14.95 -10.19
C ARG A 307 -17.99 16.20 -10.25
N GLU A 308 -18.52 17.32 -9.78
CA GLU A 308 -17.71 18.54 -9.63
C GLU A 308 -16.53 18.28 -8.69
N GLY A 309 -15.38 18.89 -9.01
CA GLY A 309 -14.17 18.76 -8.19
C GLY A 309 -13.41 17.45 -8.38
N LEU A 310 -13.77 16.62 -9.36
CA LEU A 310 -13.14 15.33 -9.65
C LEU A 310 -13.09 15.08 -11.16
N LEU A 311 -11.95 14.60 -11.65
CA LEU A 311 -11.81 14.04 -12.99
C LEU A 311 -11.06 12.72 -12.92
N GLY A 312 -11.48 11.72 -13.69
CA GLY A 312 -10.70 10.49 -13.88
C GLY A 312 -9.45 10.77 -14.72
N TYR A 313 -8.39 9.98 -14.54
CA TYR A 313 -7.24 10.03 -15.44
C TYR A 313 -7.68 9.83 -16.90
N ASN A 314 -8.65 8.93 -17.15
CA ASN A 314 -9.29 8.72 -18.45
C ASN A 314 -10.08 9.93 -19.01
N GLU A 315 -10.36 10.95 -18.21
CA GLU A 315 -10.92 12.22 -18.70
C GLU A 315 -9.81 13.25 -18.94
N ILE A 316 -8.77 13.23 -18.11
CA ILE A 316 -7.65 14.17 -18.18
C ILE A 316 -6.75 13.85 -19.40
N CYS A 317 -6.37 12.59 -19.60
CA CYS A 317 -5.41 12.21 -20.64
C CYS A 317 -5.97 12.26 -22.08
N LEU A 318 -7.30 12.36 -22.23
CA LEU A 318 -7.95 12.51 -23.55
C LEU A 318 -8.04 13.96 -24.02
N ASP A 319 -7.79 14.93 -23.14
CA ASP A 319 -7.95 16.35 -23.45
C ASP A 319 -6.58 17.01 -23.63
N ASP A 320 -6.18 17.24 -24.88
CA ASP A 320 -4.90 17.84 -25.25
C ASP A 320 -4.80 19.35 -24.97
N SER A 321 -5.89 19.97 -24.50
CA SER A 321 -5.92 21.41 -24.21
C SER A 321 -5.42 21.76 -22.80
N TRP A 322 -5.12 20.76 -21.97
CA TRP A 322 -4.49 20.95 -20.67
C TRP A 322 -3.03 21.42 -20.83
N THR A 323 -2.67 22.50 -20.15
CA THR A 323 -1.26 22.90 -19.99
C THR A 323 -0.74 22.31 -18.68
N GLU A 324 0.17 21.34 -18.78
CA GLU A 324 0.77 20.65 -17.64
C GLU A 324 1.93 21.45 -17.01
N PHE A 325 2.00 21.40 -15.68
CA PHE A 325 3.06 21.96 -14.87
C PHE A 325 3.60 20.88 -13.92
N SER A 326 4.92 20.88 -13.72
CA SER A 326 5.59 19.96 -12.82
C SER A 326 6.28 20.73 -11.70
N ASN A 327 6.15 20.22 -10.47
CA ASN A 327 6.88 20.68 -9.31
C ASN A 327 7.55 19.47 -8.64
N SER A 328 8.85 19.59 -8.38
CA SER A 328 9.69 18.52 -7.83
C SER A 328 9.25 18.01 -6.46
N LEU A 329 8.62 18.85 -5.65
CA LEU A 329 8.17 18.49 -4.31
C LEU A 329 6.73 18.00 -4.34
N THR A 330 5.86 18.70 -5.07
CA THR A 330 4.42 18.45 -4.95
C THR A 330 3.92 17.35 -5.89
N GLY A 331 4.34 17.37 -7.16
CA GLY A 331 3.79 16.53 -8.22
C GLY A 331 3.37 17.32 -9.45
N ILE A 332 2.32 16.85 -10.13
CA ILE A 332 1.85 17.37 -11.41
C ILE A 332 0.47 18.01 -11.24
N TYR A 333 0.29 19.15 -11.90
CA TYR A 333 -1.01 19.77 -12.06
C TYR A 333 -1.13 20.35 -13.47
N ALA A 334 -2.35 20.60 -13.93
CA ALA A 334 -2.59 21.18 -15.24
C ALA A 334 -3.70 22.23 -15.19
N THR A 335 -3.69 23.14 -16.15
CA THR A 335 -4.75 24.15 -16.31
C THR A 335 -5.30 24.23 -17.72
N LYS A 336 -6.60 24.54 -17.81
CA LYS A 336 -7.34 24.79 -19.05
C LYS A 336 -8.33 25.91 -18.78
N ASP A 337 -8.18 27.05 -19.45
CA ASP A 337 -8.94 28.27 -19.15
C ASP A 337 -8.89 28.64 -17.65
N ASP A 338 -10.03 28.63 -16.96
CA ASP A 338 -10.13 28.85 -15.52
C ASP A 338 -10.24 27.54 -14.72
N GLN A 339 -10.05 26.39 -15.35
CA GLN A 339 -10.04 25.08 -14.71
C GLN A 339 -8.61 24.68 -14.34
N TRP A 340 -8.47 24.08 -13.16
CA TRP A 340 -7.22 23.62 -12.59
C TRP A 340 -7.39 22.21 -12.05
N VAL A 341 -6.45 21.30 -12.31
CA VAL A 341 -6.48 19.91 -11.84
C VAL A 341 -5.12 19.49 -11.30
N SER A 342 -5.08 18.88 -10.11
CA SER A 342 -3.91 18.10 -9.65
C SER A 342 -4.22 16.62 -9.76
N TYR A 343 -3.26 15.81 -10.22
CA TYR A 343 -3.46 14.39 -10.51
C TYR A 343 -2.13 13.64 -10.54
N ASP A 344 -2.20 12.32 -10.40
CA ASP A 344 -1.06 11.44 -10.68
C ASP A 344 -1.04 11.04 -12.16
N THR A 345 0.18 10.99 -12.73
CA THR A 345 0.46 10.48 -14.06
C THR A 345 1.20 9.14 -13.97
N THR A 346 1.46 8.51 -15.12
CA THR A 346 2.36 7.34 -15.20
C THR A 346 3.70 7.63 -14.53
N ARG A 347 4.24 8.83 -14.76
CA ARG A 347 5.50 9.32 -14.18
C ARG A 347 5.48 9.37 -12.66
N THR A 348 4.48 10.00 -12.05
CA THR A 348 4.40 10.11 -10.59
C THR A 348 4.07 8.77 -9.93
N ALA A 349 3.28 7.93 -10.60
CA ALA A 349 2.99 6.56 -10.15
C ALA A 349 4.26 5.70 -10.08
N ILE A 350 5.17 5.78 -11.07
CA ILE A 350 6.48 5.10 -11.03
C ILE A 350 7.29 5.59 -9.83
N LEU A 351 7.38 6.90 -9.61
CA LEU A 351 8.18 7.48 -8.51
C LEU A 351 7.67 7.04 -7.14
N LYS A 352 6.37 7.17 -6.89
CA LYS A 352 5.74 6.75 -5.63
C LYS A 352 5.93 5.25 -5.39
N SER A 353 5.86 4.45 -6.45
CA SER A 353 6.11 3.02 -6.38
C SER A 353 7.58 2.68 -6.13
N ARG A 354 8.53 3.42 -6.72
CA ARG A 354 9.96 3.32 -6.41
C ARG A 354 10.25 3.70 -4.97
N TYR A 355 9.59 4.72 -4.43
CA TYR A 355 9.65 5.08 -3.01
C TYR A 355 9.18 3.90 -2.14
N VAL A 356 8.00 3.33 -2.41
CA VAL A 356 7.48 2.15 -1.72
C VAL A 356 8.48 0.99 -1.78
N ARG A 357 9.13 0.79 -2.93
CA ARG A 357 10.17 -0.22 -3.11
C ARG A 357 11.39 0.05 -2.25
N TYR A 358 11.96 1.24 -2.37
CA TYR A 358 13.20 1.67 -1.73
C TYR A 358 13.09 1.65 -0.20
N TYR A 359 12.01 2.19 0.36
CA TYR A 359 11.78 2.20 1.81
C TYR A 359 11.23 0.88 2.37
N GLY A 360 11.12 -0.17 1.55
CA GLY A 360 10.67 -1.49 2.01
C GLY A 360 9.24 -1.49 2.55
N LEU A 361 8.37 -0.66 1.99
CA LEU A 361 6.96 -0.61 2.36
C LEU A 361 6.19 -1.81 1.77
N GLY A 362 5.04 -2.12 2.36
CA GLY A 362 4.27 -3.32 2.05
C GLY A 362 3.65 -3.37 0.66
N GLY A 363 3.46 -2.22 0.00
CA GLY A 363 2.87 -2.17 -1.33
C GLY A 363 2.15 -0.85 -1.65
N VAL A 364 1.29 -0.90 -2.68
CA VAL A 364 0.51 0.22 -3.18
C VAL A 364 -0.99 -0.08 -3.13
N ALA A 365 -1.77 0.90 -2.66
CA ALA A 365 -3.22 0.92 -2.66
C ALA A 365 -3.69 1.80 -3.83
N TYR A 366 -4.17 1.17 -4.88
CA TYR A 366 -4.50 1.82 -6.15
C TYR A 366 -6.00 2.18 -6.21
N ARG A 367 -6.32 3.44 -6.51
CA ARG A 367 -7.69 3.98 -6.46
C ARG A 367 -8.02 4.84 -7.69
N TYR A 368 -8.84 4.44 -8.67
CA TYR A 368 -9.58 3.19 -8.84
C TYR A 368 -9.44 2.67 -10.28
N PHE A 369 -9.92 1.45 -10.53
CA PHE A 369 -9.99 0.93 -11.90
C PHE A 369 -10.80 1.79 -12.87
N SER A 370 -11.93 2.35 -12.43
CA SER A 370 -12.89 3.07 -13.29
C SER A 370 -12.42 4.46 -13.72
N THR A 371 -11.41 5.01 -13.04
CA THR A 371 -10.86 6.34 -13.33
C THR A 371 -9.54 6.29 -14.08
N ASP A 372 -8.87 5.13 -14.15
CA ASP A 372 -7.74 4.93 -15.06
C ASP A 372 -8.23 4.70 -16.49
N ASP A 373 -7.31 4.76 -17.45
CA ASP A 373 -7.61 4.47 -18.85
C ASP A 373 -7.79 2.95 -19.06
N TYR A 374 -8.92 2.44 -18.54
CA TYR A 374 -9.29 1.04 -18.61
C TYR A 374 -9.73 0.61 -20.02
N GLU A 375 -9.93 1.55 -20.96
CA GLU A 375 -10.24 1.26 -22.36
C GLU A 375 -8.98 1.29 -23.24
N GLY A 376 -7.94 2.02 -22.82
CA GLY A 376 -6.70 2.19 -23.56
C GLY A 376 -6.77 3.29 -24.62
N ASN A 377 -7.61 4.29 -24.40
CA ASN A 377 -7.87 5.37 -25.36
C ASN A 377 -6.75 6.43 -25.38
N CYS A 378 -6.02 6.60 -24.27
CA CYS A 378 -4.98 7.62 -24.15
C CYS A 378 -3.65 7.18 -24.76
N PHE A 379 -3.25 5.93 -24.54
CA PHE A 379 -1.92 5.43 -24.94
C PHE A 379 -1.96 4.11 -25.73
N GLY A 380 -3.14 3.69 -26.21
CA GLY A 380 -3.31 2.45 -26.94
C GLY A 380 -3.20 1.18 -26.10
N HIS A 381 -3.16 1.30 -24.77
CA HIS A 381 -3.11 0.17 -23.84
C HIS A 381 -3.88 0.46 -22.55
N ARG A 382 -4.48 -0.60 -21.99
CA ARG A 382 -5.31 -0.50 -20.78
C ARG A 382 -4.46 -0.32 -19.52
N TYR A 383 -4.99 0.42 -18.56
CA TYR A 383 -4.49 0.61 -17.20
C TYR A 383 -3.05 1.18 -17.09
N PRO A 384 -2.75 2.33 -17.74
CA PRO A 384 -1.41 2.92 -17.74
C PRO A 384 -0.91 3.28 -16.33
N ILE A 385 -1.76 3.80 -15.43
CA ILE A 385 -1.34 4.13 -14.05
C ILE A 385 -1.02 2.85 -13.28
N LEU A 386 -1.89 1.84 -13.35
CA LEU A 386 -1.67 0.57 -12.65
C LEU A 386 -0.43 -0.19 -13.17
N LYS A 387 -0.18 -0.18 -14.47
CA LYS A 387 1.04 -0.76 -15.04
C LYS A 387 2.30 0.01 -14.66
N SER A 388 2.21 1.33 -14.53
CA SER A 388 3.29 2.17 -14.01
C SER A 388 3.64 1.83 -12.56
N ILE A 389 2.66 1.40 -11.77
CA ILE A 389 2.88 0.90 -10.40
C ILE A 389 3.70 -0.39 -10.42
N HIS A 390 3.34 -1.38 -11.25
CA HIS A 390 4.15 -2.60 -11.42
C HIS A 390 5.60 -2.27 -11.78
N TYR A 391 5.80 -1.41 -12.79
CA TYR A 391 7.13 -0.99 -13.22
C TYR A 391 7.93 -0.35 -12.07
N GLY A 392 7.35 0.60 -11.34
CA GLY A 392 8.03 1.26 -10.21
C GLY A 392 8.31 0.32 -9.03
N LEU A 393 7.51 -0.73 -8.84
CA LEU A 393 7.75 -1.79 -7.85
C LEU A 393 8.82 -2.81 -8.30
N GLY A 394 9.31 -2.73 -9.53
CA GLY A 394 10.30 -3.66 -10.10
C GLY A 394 9.72 -4.93 -10.68
N ASP A 395 8.43 -4.93 -11.01
CA ASP A 395 7.77 -6.02 -11.71
C ASP A 395 7.80 -5.75 -13.23
N TYR A 396 8.82 -6.32 -13.88
CA TYR A 396 9.12 -6.11 -15.30
C TYR A 396 8.53 -7.20 -16.22
N ASP A 397 7.53 -7.94 -15.74
CA ASP A 397 6.81 -8.91 -16.58
C ASP A 397 6.24 -8.21 -17.83
N GLU A 398 6.38 -8.84 -19.00
CA GLU A 398 5.95 -8.27 -20.28
C GLU A 398 4.47 -7.87 -20.30
N ARG A 399 3.64 -8.51 -19.48
CA ARG A 399 2.20 -8.17 -19.32
C ARG A 399 1.98 -6.75 -18.81
N TYR A 400 2.93 -6.20 -18.06
CA TYR A 400 2.88 -4.84 -17.51
C TYR A 400 3.70 -3.83 -18.31
N ARG A 401 4.37 -4.28 -19.38
CA ARG A 401 5.19 -3.45 -20.26
C ARG A 401 4.29 -2.52 -21.09
N ALA A 402 3.93 -1.40 -20.49
CA ALA A 402 3.18 -0.30 -21.09
C ALA A 402 4.09 0.88 -21.48
N ILE A 403 5.34 0.88 -21.01
CA ILE A 403 6.19 2.06 -20.97
C ILE A 403 7.45 1.75 -21.78
N ASN A 404 7.60 2.35 -22.95
CA ASN A 404 8.93 2.56 -23.50
C ASN A 404 9.58 3.62 -22.64
N GLU A 405 10.82 3.43 -22.19
CA GLU A 405 11.54 4.44 -21.41
C GLU A 405 11.61 5.80 -22.13
N ASP A 406 11.53 5.78 -23.46
CA ASP A 406 11.42 6.95 -24.34
C ASP A 406 10.16 7.82 -24.08
N ASP A 407 9.09 7.25 -23.51
CA ASP A 407 7.85 7.95 -23.18
C ASP A 407 7.91 8.65 -21.80
N VAL A 408 9.02 8.49 -21.06
CA VAL A 408 9.27 9.15 -19.77
C VAL A 408 10.52 10.03 -19.85
N PRO A 409 10.49 11.19 -20.56
CA PRO A 409 11.65 12.08 -20.61
C PRO A 409 12.07 12.57 -19.22
N GLY A 410 13.34 12.33 -18.87
CA GLY A 410 14.15 13.08 -17.91
C GLY A 410 13.48 13.52 -16.59
N LEU A 411 13.14 12.58 -15.70
CA LEU A 411 12.83 12.91 -14.28
C LEU A 411 13.73 12.21 -13.27
N LEU A 412 14.71 11.40 -13.68
CA LEU A 412 15.69 10.89 -12.71
C LEU A 412 16.35 12.06 -11.94
N SER A 413 16.38 13.26 -12.53
CA SER A 413 16.96 14.47 -11.95
C SER A 413 16.04 15.33 -11.07
N THR A 414 14.71 15.12 -11.03
CA THR A 414 13.80 16.16 -10.48
C THR A 414 13.07 15.80 -9.20
N ILE A 415 12.96 14.53 -8.83
CA ILE A 415 12.53 14.12 -7.48
C ILE A 415 13.63 13.26 -6.88
N GLN A 416 14.65 13.92 -6.32
CA GLN A 416 15.67 13.22 -5.54
C GLN A 416 14.99 12.60 -4.33
N LEU A 417 14.79 11.28 -4.39
CA LEU A 417 14.68 10.49 -3.18
C LEU A 417 15.96 10.77 -2.37
N PRO A 418 15.88 11.32 -1.14
CA PRO A 418 17.07 11.61 -0.36
C PRO A 418 17.91 10.33 -0.22
N GLY A 419 19.08 10.29 -0.86
CA GLY A 419 19.98 9.12 -0.86
C GLY A 419 20.03 8.28 -2.15
N LEU A 420 19.27 8.62 -3.19
CA LEU A 420 19.47 8.09 -4.54
C LEU A 420 20.18 9.17 -5.37
N ALA A 421 21.51 9.17 -5.33
CA ALA A 421 22.32 9.83 -6.34
C ALA A 421 22.15 9.10 -7.69
N ASP A 422 22.48 9.79 -8.78
CA ASP A 422 22.41 9.43 -10.21
C ASP A 422 23.17 8.14 -10.63
N ASP A 423 23.25 7.11 -9.80
CA ASP A 423 24.03 5.89 -10.08
C ASP A 423 23.28 4.87 -10.96
N ASN A 424 22.20 5.26 -11.62
CA ASN A 424 21.34 4.36 -12.41
C ASN A 424 21.35 4.63 -13.93
N GLU A 425 22.34 5.35 -14.46
CA GLU A 425 22.64 5.27 -15.90
C GLU A 425 23.52 4.06 -16.28
N ASP A 426 24.15 3.36 -15.32
CA ASP A 426 25.11 2.28 -15.60
C ASP A 426 24.66 0.85 -15.21
N LEU A 427 23.41 0.62 -14.80
CA LEU A 427 22.90 -0.75 -14.55
C LEU A 427 22.09 -1.36 -15.72
N LEU A 428 22.20 -0.76 -16.90
CA LEU A 428 21.66 -1.28 -18.16
C LEU A 428 22.77 -1.47 -19.20
N ASP A 429 23.89 -2.09 -18.82
CA ASP A 429 24.74 -2.85 -19.75
C ASP A 429 25.85 -3.53 -18.94
N THR A 430 25.64 -4.79 -18.56
CA THR A 430 26.72 -5.79 -18.43
C THR A 430 26.08 -7.15 -18.18
N GLU A 431 26.19 -8.05 -19.15
CA GLU A 431 26.02 -9.49 -18.96
C GLU A 431 27.19 -10.12 -18.15
N ASP A 432 28.02 -9.33 -17.46
CA ASP A 432 29.31 -9.78 -16.91
C ASP A 432 29.39 -9.92 -15.36
N ASP A 433 28.34 -9.60 -14.59
CA ASP A 433 28.37 -9.73 -13.11
C ASP A 433 27.68 -11.00 -12.56
N LEU A 434 27.48 -12.02 -13.39
CA LEU A 434 27.00 -13.35 -12.96
C LEU A 434 28.13 -14.35 -12.63
N ASP A 435 29.40 -13.99 -12.83
CA ASP A 435 30.54 -14.88 -12.58
C ASP A 435 31.34 -14.56 -11.28
N GLU A 436 31.08 -13.46 -10.58
CA GLU A 436 31.78 -13.14 -9.32
C GLU A 436 31.11 -13.66 -8.03
N LEU A 437 29.98 -14.38 -8.14
CA LEU A 437 29.29 -15.02 -7.01
C LEU A 437 29.31 -16.56 -7.04
N THR A 438 30.14 -17.18 -7.89
CA THR A 438 30.33 -18.65 -7.93
C THR A 438 31.78 -19.12 -7.67
N GLY A 439 32.66 -18.23 -7.18
CA GLY A 439 34.06 -18.53 -6.85
C GLY A 439 34.28 -19.36 -5.57
N LEU A 440 33.66 -20.54 -5.46
CA LEU A 440 33.95 -21.53 -4.42
C LEU A 440 33.73 -22.95 -4.94
N ASP A 441 34.36 -23.28 -6.07
CA ASP A 441 34.70 -24.66 -6.42
C ASP A 441 35.87 -24.68 -7.41
N THR A 442 37.07 -25.02 -6.94
CA THR A 442 38.21 -25.62 -7.67
C THR A 442 39.47 -25.55 -6.79
N ALA A 443 39.57 -26.44 -5.81
CA ALA A 443 40.85 -26.76 -5.19
C ALA A 443 40.94 -28.26 -4.90
N LEU A 444 40.70 -29.07 -5.93
CA LEU A 444 41.10 -30.47 -5.99
C LEU A 444 41.48 -30.79 -7.43
N ASP A 445 42.74 -30.54 -7.78
CA ASP A 445 43.54 -31.47 -8.58
C ASP A 445 44.98 -30.97 -8.68
N GLY A 446 45.92 -31.85 -8.34
CA GLY A 446 47.32 -31.71 -8.72
C GLY A 446 48.33 -31.71 -7.58
N PHE A 447 48.49 -32.82 -6.87
CA PHE A 447 49.83 -33.30 -6.50
C PHE A 447 49.83 -34.83 -6.38
N ASP A 448 50.63 -35.44 -7.26
CA ASP A 448 50.86 -36.87 -7.37
C ASP A 448 51.99 -37.33 -6.43
N LEU A 449 52.01 -38.64 -6.23
CA LEU A 449 52.69 -39.53 -5.28
C LEU A 449 54.19 -39.28 -5.00
N ASP A 450 54.55 -39.48 -3.71
CA ASP A 450 55.66 -40.29 -3.17
C ASP A 450 56.40 -39.61 -2.00
N ALA A 451 56.16 -40.09 -0.78
CA ALA A 451 57.20 -40.35 0.23
C ALA A 451 56.57 -40.90 1.53
N ASN A 452 56.97 -42.12 1.89
CA ASN A 452 56.91 -42.64 3.26
C ASN A 452 57.51 -41.63 4.24
N VAL A 453 56.91 -41.47 5.43
CA VAL A 453 57.58 -41.54 6.75
C VAL A 453 56.50 -41.56 7.84
N ASP A 454 56.81 -42.36 8.85
CA ASP A 454 56.04 -42.85 9.99
C ASP A 454 56.18 -41.92 11.23
N LEU A 455 55.36 -42.18 12.26
CA LEU A 455 55.51 -41.87 13.70
C LEU A 455 55.11 -40.49 14.30
N ASP A 456 54.03 -40.55 15.10
CA ASP A 456 53.87 -40.20 16.53
C ASP A 456 54.21 -38.82 17.15
N THR A 457 53.46 -38.53 18.23
CA THR A 457 53.64 -37.52 19.33
C THR A 457 53.34 -36.04 19.02
N ALA A 458 52.82 -35.18 19.90
CA ALA A 458 52.32 -35.19 21.30
C ALA A 458 51.62 -33.82 21.53
N LEU A 459 50.45 -33.76 22.16
CA LEU A 459 50.15 -33.22 23.50
C LEU A 459 50.63 -31.79 23.87
N ASP A 460 49.69 -31.13 24.56
CA ASP A 460 49.79 -30.05 25.56
C ASP A 460 49.81 -28.57 25.14
N GLY A 461 48.88 -27.82 25.74
CA GLY A 461 49.29 -26.63 26.48
C GLY A 461 48.32 -25.44 26.50
N ALA A 462 47.57 -25.36 27.61
CA ALA A 462 47.31 -24.16 28.43
C ALA A 462 46.06 -23.28 28.18
N ASP A 463 45.23 -23.31 29.23
CA ASP A 463 44.24 -22.33 29.69
C ASP A 463 44.81 -20.90 29.87
N PHE A 464 43.95 -19.87 29.82
CA PHE A 464 43.75 -18.99 30.99
C PHE A 464 42.46 -18.14 30.92
N GLU A 465 42.05 -17.77 32.13
CA GLU A 465 40.77 -17.32 32.67
C GLU A 465 40.15 -16.00 32.19
N ALA A 466 38.85 -15.92 32.52
CA ALA A 466 38.00 -14.73 32.58
C ALA A 466 38.34 -13.81 33.77
N ASP A 467 37.91 -12.55 33.72
CA ASP A 467 37.24 -11.97 34.88
C ASP A 467 36.34 -10.77 34.54
N ALA A 468 35.33 -10.61 35.40
CA ALA A 468 34.23 -9.66 35.32
C ALA A 468 34.41 -8.46 36.28
N ALA A 469 33.61 -7.39 36.06
CA ALA A 469 33.06 -6.41 37.03
C ALA A 469 32.82 -5.06 36.33
N LEU A 470 31.92 -4.14 36.71
CA LEU A 470 30.63 -4.04 37.42
C LEU A 470 30.45 -2.52 37.68
N GLU A 471 29.23 -1.99 37.56
CA GLU A 471 28.69 -0.75 38.20
C GLU A 471 29.36 0.62 37.88
N GLY A 472 28.65 1.75 37.75
CA GLY A 472 27.26 2.14 37.95
C GLY A 472 27.13 3.69 37.95
N ALA A 473 25.89 4.19 38.10
CA ALA A 473 25.46 5.56 38.42
C ALA A 473 25.43 6.60 37.26
N THR A 474 24.50 7.56 37.12
CA THR A 474 23.25 8.00 37.79
C THR A 474 22.63 9.16 36.97
N ASN A 475 21.31 9.34 37.10
CA ASN A 475 20.40 10.45 36.74
C ASN A 475 20.95 11.87 36.41
N PHE A 476 20.26 12.56 35.50
CA PHE A 476 19.88 13.97 35.62
C PHE A 476 18.53 14.27 34.92
N ASP A 477 17.68 15.02 35.62
CA ASP A 477 16.34 15.51 35.26
C ASP A 477 16.36 16.84 34.46
N ALA A 478 15.18 17.15 33.90
CA ALA A 478 14.52 18.46 33.78
C ALA A 478 14.53 19.26 32.44
N GLU A 479 13.32 19.35 31.85
CA GLU A 479 12.53 20.55 31.46
C GLU A 479 13.16 21.77 30.75
N LEU A 480 12.49 22.21 29.66
CA LEU A 480 12.04 23.59 29.29
C LEU A 480 11.55 23.56 27.81
N ALA A 481 10.24 23.61 27.52
CA ALA A 481 9.41 24.82 27.34
C ALA A 481 9.93 25.79 26.27
N TRP A 482 9.31 25.80 25.08
CA TRP A 482 8.77 26.96 24.32
C TRP A 482 7.80 26.44 23.25
#